data_AF-A0A9W4TV22-F1
#
_entry.id   AF-A0A9W4TV22-F1
#
_cell.length_a   1.000
_cell.length_b   1.000
_cell.length_c   1.000
_cell.angle_alpha   90.00
_cell.angle_beta   90.00
_cell.angle_gamma   90.00
#
_symmetry.space_group_name_H-M   'P 1'
#
loop_
_entity.id
_entity.type
_entity.pdbx_description
1 polymer ?
#
loop_
_entity_poly.entity_id
_entity_poly.type
_entity_poly.pdbx_seq_one_letter_code
_entity_poly.pdbx_strand_id
1 'polypeptide(L)'
;MINLDENHIDPFIQDEDKLKLEELIPRILMTRKSFLNVTEESLSEELKNPNLQPENIQETTQEEEQDVDLFNKQKFELTKSINSALNETTLSLDFISLLIASVKPNVGKSTMSPHLQKLVKPTSLNSDKLTKDETTTSKSSTRIGQGWKIDSLNKIITMFKDSSISLSEQTNKEHNYWNSINFVVSNNEALFKINEPEKSIGIKYGYGDSGSSYYDDGLGILRILIIPFFFIMEIVGGSLFLLSYTLNDIRDSNMLQTVVYQ
;
A
#
# COMPACT_ATOMS: atom_id res chain seq x y z
N MET A 1 63.38 -19.10 -12.15
CA MET A 1 63.01 -17.74 -12.60
C MET A 1 61.85 -17.88 -13.57
N ILE A 2 60.63 -17.79 -13.05
CA ILE A 2 59.41 -17.70 -13.85
C ILE A 2 58.84 -16.33 -13.47
N ASN A 3 58.95 -15.36 -14.38
CA ASN A 3 58.32 -14.06 -14.21
C ASN A 3 56.81 -14.28 -14.30
N LEU A 4 56.11 -14.07 -13.19
CA LEU A 4 54.67 -13.89 -13.18
C LEU A 4 54.42 -12.45 -13.61
N ASP A 5 53.84 -12.28 -14.78
CA ASP A 5 53.44 -11.01 -15.36
C ASP A 5 52.23 -10.50 -14.56
N GLU A 6 52.45 -9.54 -13.64
CA GLU A 6 51.46 -8.96 -12.72
C GLU A 6 50.51 -7.96 -13.39
N ASN A 7 50.05 -8.18 -14.63
CA ASN A 7 49.09 -7.29 -15.27
C ASN A 7 48.04 -8.04 -16.10
N HIS A 8 47.42 -9.07 -15.50
CA HIS A 8 46.12 -9.53 -15.99
C HIS A 8 45.02 -8.67 -15.33
N ILE A 9 44.80 -7.48 -15.87
CA ILE A 9 43.65 -6.64 -15.53
C ILE A 9 42.45 -7.29 -16.21
N ASP A 10 41.69 -8.04 -15.42
CA ASP A 10 40.48 -8.70 -15.88
C ASP A 10 39.48 -7.61 -16.34
N PRO A 11 39.07 -7.56 -17.61
CA PRO A 11 38.27 -6.45 -18.16
C PRO A 11 36.86 -6.32 -17.57
N PHE A 12 36.47 -7.25 -16.69
CA PHE A 12 35.23 -7.26 -15.94
C PHE A 12 35.36 -6.71 -14.51
N ILE A 13 36.59 -6.54 -14.00
CA ILE A 13 36.86 -5.90 -12.71
C ILE A 13 37.11 -4.41 -13.00
N GLN A 14 36.10 -3.58 -12.75
CA GLN A 14 36.24 -2.13 -12.86
C GLN A 14 37.00 -1.61 -11.64
N ASP A 15 38.03 -0.80 -11.88
CA ASP A 15 38.74 -0.09 -10.81
C ASP A 15 37.75 0.81 -10.06
N GLU A 16 37.53 0.54 -8.77
CA GLU A 16 36.58 1.25 -7.90
C GLU A 16 36.86 2.77 -7.86
N ASP A 17 38.12 3.17 -8.09
CA ASP A 17 38.58 4.56 -8.10
C ASP A 17 38.19 5.35 -9.38
N LYS A 18 37.60 4.69 -10.39
CA LYS A 18 37.26 5.29 -11.68
C LYS A 18 35.74 5.38 -11.93
N LEU A 19 34.89 4.90 -11.02
CA LEU A 19 33.44 5.00 -11.18
C LEU A 19 32.98 6.45 -11.19
N LYS A 20 31.98 6.74 -12.03
CA LYS A 20 31.35 8.06 -12.07
C LYS A 20 30.42 8.24 -10.87
N LEU A 21 30.26 9.48 -10.42
CA LEU A 21 29.35 9.82 -9.32
C LEU A 21 27.91 9.32 -9.57
N GLU A 22 27.46 9.35 -10.82
CA GLU A 22 26.16 8.84 -11.27
C GLU A 22 25.97 7.34 -11.01
N GLU A 23 27.05 6.56 -10.98
CA GLU A 23 27.05 5.12 -10.69
C GLU A 23 27.26 4.84 -9.19
N LEU A 24 27.97 5.71 -8.49
CA LEU A 24 28.24 5.59 -7.05
C LEU A 24 27.00 5.88 -6.20
N ILE A 25 26.22 6.91 -6.54
CA ILE A 25 25.00 7.28 -5.81
C ILE A 25 24.00 6.10 -5.70
N PRO A 26 23.58 5.44 -6.80
CA PRO A 26 22.65 4.32 -6.70
C PRO A 26 23.25 3.11 -5.96
N ARG A 27 24.56 2.89 -6.05
CA ARG A 27 25.26 1.83 -5.31
C ARG A 27 25.23 2.10 -3.81
N ILE A 28 25.53 3.32 -3.38
CA ILE A 28 25.48 3.71 -1.96
C ILE A 28 24.04 3.64 -1.43
N LEU A 29 23.05 4.08 -2.22
CA LEU A 29 21.63 3.91 -1.88
C LEU A 29 21.24 2.43 -1.78
N MET A 30 21.77 1.54 -2.61
CA MET A 30 21.50 0.10 -2.51
C MET A 30 22.13 -0.52 -1.25
N THR A 31 23.32 -0.06 -0.85
CA THR A 31 24.03 -0.58 0.34
C THR A 31 23.47 -0.04 1.64
N ARG A 32 23.17 1.26 1.72
CA ARG A 32 22.80 1.96 2.98
C ARG A 32 21.36 2.48 3.01
N LYS A 33 20.60 2.35 1.92
CA LYS A 33 19.21 2.85 1.72
C LYS A 33 19.03 4.37 1.80
N SER A 34 19.79 5.08 2.63
CA SER A 34 19.69 6.53 2.84
C SER A 34 21.06 7.16 3.02
N PHE A 35 21.18 8.42 2.60
CA PHE A 35 22.37 9.26 2.85
C PHE A 35 22.31 10.01 4.18
N LEU A 36 21.13 10.09 4.81
CA LEU A 36 20.90 10.98 5.95
C LEU A 36 21.70 10.57 7.19
N ASN A 37 21.98 9.27 7.35
CA ASN A 37 22.67 8.72 8.51
C ASN A 37 24.17 8.46 8.25
N VAL A 38 24.69 8.85 7.09
CA VAL A 38 26.10 8.63 6.75
C VAL A 38 26.95 9.75 7.35
N THR A 39 27.49 9.51 8.54
CA THR A 39 28.45 10.41 9.20
C THR A 39 29.89 9.91 9.05
N GLU A 40 30.86 10.83 9.02
CA GLU A 40 32.28 10.49 8.91
C GLU A 40 32.78 9.61 10.05
N GLU A 41 32.25 9.83 11.26
CA GLU A 41 32.58 9.06 12.46
C GLU A 41 32.16 7.59 12.31
N SER A 42 30.91 7.34 11.89
CA SER A 42 30.39 5.98 11.65
C SER A 42 31.19 5.23 10.58
N LEU A 43 31.57 5.91 9.50
CA LEU A 43 32.41 5.32 8.45
C LEU A 43 33.82 4.97 8.96
N SER A 44 34.40 5.83 9.80
CA SER A 44 35.72 5.60 10.37
C SER A 44 35.76 4.39 11.30
N GLU A 45 34.65 4.10 11.98
CA GLU A 45 34.50 2.94 12.86
C GLU A 45 34.28 1.65 12.07
N GLU A 46 33.49 1.70 10.99
CA GLU A 46 33.29 0.58 10.05
C GLU A 46 34.62 0.16 9.42
N LEU A 47 35.46 1.11 8.99
CA LEU A 47 36.77 0.84 8.42
C LEU A 47 37.75 0.22 9.43
N LYS A 48 37.63 0.56 10.71
CA LYS A 48 38.45 -0.03 11.79
C LYS A 48 38.00 -1.44 12.15
N ASN A 49 36.71 -1.75 12.00
CA ASN A 49 36.10 -3.02 12.38
C ASN A 49 35.25 -3.59 11.21
N PRO A 50 35.86 -4.32 10.26
CA PRO A 50 35.17 -4.84 9.07
C PRO A 50 34.11 -5.93 9.34
N ASN A 51 33.87 -6.29 10.60
CA ASN A 51 32.83 -7.25 11.01
C ASN A 51 31.58 -6.57 11.59
N LEU A 52 31.55 -5.23 11.73
CA LEU A 52 30.36 -4.52 12.19
C LEU A 52 29.40 -4.33 11.00
N GLN A 53 28.26 -5.01 11.05
CA GLN A 53 27.19 -4.77 10.10
C GLN A 53 26.53 -3.42 10.40
N PRO A 54 26.09 -2.67 9.37
CA PRO A 54 25.49 -1.37 9.56
C PRO A 54 24.22 -1.48 10.43
N GLU A 55 24.17 -0.74 11.53
CA GLU A 55 22.95 -0.57 12.31
C GLU A 55 21.91 0.17 11.45
N ASN A 56 20.92 -0.57 10.94
CA ASN A 56 19.73 -0.01 10.31
C ASN A 56 18.87 0.64 11.38
N ILE A 57 19.11 1.92 11.66
CA ILE A 57 18.22 2.74 12.49
C ILE A 57 17.44 3.65 11.54
N GLN A 58 16.20 3.27 11.22
CA GLN A 58 15.05 4.14 10.86
C GLN A 58 13.88 3.30 10.34
N GLU A 59 13.00 2.85 11.23
CA GLU A 59 11.71 2.21 10.88
C GLU A 59 10.52 3.18 10.90
N THR A 60 10.67 4.44 11.32
CA THR A 60 9.48 5.29 11.59
C THR A 60 9.01 6.18 10.43
N THR A 61 9.78 6.38 9.36
CA THR A 61 9.39 7.24 8.22
C THR A 61 9.22 6.48 6.90
N GLN A 62 9.63 5.20 6.85
CA GLN A 62 9.62 4.42 5.60
C GLN A 62 8.24 3.85 5.23
N GLU A 63 7.31 3.72 6.18
CA GLU A 63 6.00 3.13 5.90
C GLU A 63 5.16 4.00 4.96
N GLU A 64 5.18 5.34 5.14
CA GLU A 64 4.38 6.25 4.31
C GLU A 64 4.93 6.39 2.87
N GLU A 65 6.25 6.43 2.69
CA GLU A 65 6.87 6.49 1.35
C GLU A 65 6.70 5.17 0.58
N GLN A 66 6.83 4.03 1.27
CA GLN A 66 6.62 2.71 0.65
C GLN A 66 5.18 2.50 0.18
N ASP A 67 4.19 3.00 0.90
CA ASP A 67 2.78 2.92 0.51
C ASP A 67 2.47 3.77 -0.73
N VAL A 68 3.05 4.97 -0.84
CA VAL A 68 2.87 5.84 -2.01
C VAL A 68 3.53 5.24 -3.26
N ASP A 69 4.72 4.66 -3.12
CA ASP A 69 5.43 3.99 -4.22
C ASP A 69 4.71 2.71 -4.66
N LEU A 70 4.21 1.91 -3.70
CA LEU A 70 3.40 0.73 -3.98
C LEU A 70 2.12 1.10 -4.72
N PHE A 71 1.43 2.15 -4.27
CA PHE A 71 0.23 2.65 -4.94
C PHE A 71 0.50 3.11 -6.36
N ASN A 72 1.57 3.88 -6.57
CA ASN A 72 1.96 4.34 -7.91
C ASN A 72 2.33 3.17 -8.83
N LYS A 73 3.02 2.16 -8.29
CA LYS A 73 3.34 0.92 -9.02
C LYS A 73 2.08 0.15 -9.42
N GLN A 74 1.13 -0.02 -8.51
CA GLN A 74 -0.15 -0.69 -8.80
C GLN A 74 -0.96 0.06 -9.86
N LYS A 75 -1.01 1.40 -9.76
CA LYS A 75 -1.66 2.27 -10.74
C LYS A 75 -1.02 2.15 -12.13
N PHE A 76 0.31 2.07 -12.18
CA PHE A 76 1.04 1.88 -13.43
C PHE A 76 0.72 0.53 -14.07
N GLU A 77 0.77 -0.56 -13.31
CA GLU A 77 0.43 -1.90 -13.81
C GLU A 77 -1.02 -1.98 -14.31
N LEU A 78 -1.97 -1.39 -13.57
CA LEU A 78 -3.37 -1.31 -14.00
C LEU A 78 -3.51 -0.58 -15.33
N THR A 79 -2.86 0.58 -15.47
CA THR A 79 -2.90 1.38 -16.70
C THR A 79 -2.32 0.61 -17.88
N LYS A 80 -1.22 -0.13 -17.65
CA LYS A 80 -0.59 -1.00 -18.65
C LYS A 80 -1.54 -2.12 -19.10
N SER A 81 -2.19 -2.82 -18.16
CA SER A 81 -3.16 -3.87 -18.48
C SER A 81 -4.37 -3.33 -19.25
N ILE A 82 -4.89 -2.15 -18.87
CA ILE A 82 -6.00 -1.49 -19.56
C ILE A 82 -5.60 -1.16 -21.01
N ASN A 83 -4.43 -0.56 -21.22
CA ASN A 83 -3.95 -0.23 -22.56
C ASN A 83 -3.77 -1.48 -23.43
N SER A 84 -3.27 -2.59 -22.87
CA SER A 84 -3.18 -3.87 -23.59
C SER A 84 -4.56 -4.37 -24.04
N ALA A 85 -5.52 -4.42 -23.12
CA ALA A 85 -6.89 -4.87 -23.41
C ALA A 85 -7.60 -3.95 -24.42
N LEU A 86 -7.35 -2.65 -24.34
CA LEU A 86 -7.88 -1.67 -25.30
C LEU A 86 -7.32 -1.91 -26.70
N ASN A 87 -6.02 -2.17 -26.83
CA ASN A 87 -5.40 -2.47 -28.12
C ASN A 87 -5.96 -3.75 -28.74
N GLU A 88 -6.11 -4.82 -27.96
CA GLU A 88 -6.72 -6.09 -28.41
C GLU A 88 -8.18 -5.92 -28.83
N THR A 89 -8.95 -5.16 -28.06
CA THR A 89 -10.35 -4.86 -28.37
C THR A 89 -10.46 -4.01 -29.63
N THR A 90 -9.57 -3.04 -29.83
CA THR A 90 -9.52 -2.20 -31.03
C THR A 90 -9.19 -3.02 -32.26
N LEU A 91 -8.24 -3.96 -32.17
CA LEU A 91 -7.93 -4.89 -33.25
C LEU A 91 -9.13 -5.81 -33.58
N SER A 92 -9.84 -6.29 -32.56
CA SER A 92 -11.03 -7.14 -32.73
C SER A 92 -12.18 -6.36 -33.38
N LEU A 93 -12.35 -5.09 -33.00
CA LEU A 93 -13.32 -4.18 -33.59
C LEU A 93 -13.00 -3.92 -35.07
N ASP A 94 -11.74 -3.68 -35.41
CA ASP A 94 -11.29 -3.52 -36.79
C ASP A 94 -11.55 -4.78 -37.63
N PHE A 95 -11.32 -5.98 -37.08
CA PHE A 95 -11.61 -7.24 -37.74
C PHE A 95 -13.11 -7.43 -38.03
N ILE A 96 -13.97 -7.20 -37.03
CA ILE A 96 -15.43 -7.28 -37.21
C ILE A 96 -15.92 -6.20 -38.18
N SER A 97 -15.33 -5.00 -38.13
CA SER A 97 -15.68 -3.90 -39.02
C SER A 97 -15.38 -4.22 -40.48
N LEU A 98 -14.24 -4.87 -40.76
CA LEU A 98 -13.90 -5.37 -42.10
C LEU A 98 -14.90 -6.43 -42.60
N LEU A 99 -15.35 -7.32 -41.70
CA LEU A 99 -16.34 -8.34 -42.04
C LEU A 99 -17.71 -7.72 -42.34
N ILE A 100 -18.17 -6.78 -41.52
CA ILE A 100 -19.45 -6.06 -41.72
C ILE A 100 -19.41 -5.20 -42.98
N ALA A 101 -18.27 -4.60 -43.29
CA ALA A 101 -18.12 -3.72 -44.44
C ALA A 101 -18.34 -4.43 -45.78
N SER A 102 -18.25 -5.77 -45.82
CA SER A 102 -18.62 -6.58 -47.00
C SER A 102 -20.11 -6.51 -47.36
N VAL A 103 -20.99 -6.35 -46.37
CA VAL A 103 -22.45 -6.29 -46.55
C VAL A 103 -22.97 -4.86 -46.41
N LYS A 104 -22.41 -4.10 -45.45
CA LYS A 104 -22.82 -2.72 -45.11
C LYS A 104 -21.58 -1.81 -45.03
N PRO A 105 -21.08 -1.31 -46.18
CA PRO A 105 -19.82 -0.58 -46.23
C PRO A 105 -19.83 0.74 -45.45
N ASN A 106 -20.98 1.42 -45.33
CA ASN A 106 -21.06 2.70 -44.61
C ASN A 106 -20.87 2.53 -43.09
N VAL A 107 -21.41 1.46 -42.52
CA VAL A 107 -21.32 1.19 -41.08
C VAL A 107 -19.91 0.72 -40.72
N GLY A 108 -19.37 -0.26 -41.45
CA GLY A 108 -18.04 -0.80 -41.16
C GLY A 108 -16.91 0.21 -41.39
N LYS A 109 -17.05 1.15 -42.35
CA LYS A 109 -16.08 2.25 -42.51
C LYS A 109 -16.08 3.22 -41.33
N SER A 110 -17.22 3.44 -40.69
CA SER A 110 -17.30 4.40 -39.56
C SER A 110 -16.65 3.86 -38.28
N THR A 111 -16.63 2.53 -38.10
CA THR A 111 -16.13 1.88 -36.89
C THR A 111 -14.68 1.43 -37.01
N MET A 112 -14.12 1.44 -38.23
CA MET A 112 -12.75 1.03 -38.51
C MET A 112 -11.75 2.15 -38.25
N SER A 113 -10.58 1.80 -37.73
CA SER A 113 -9.49 2.74 -37.50
C SER A 113 -9.05 3.45 -38.80
N PRO A 114 -8.69 4.75 -38.74
CA PRO A 114 -8.29 5.52 -39.92
C PRO A 114 -6.98 5.02 -40.53
N HIS A 115 -6.15 4.31 -39.76
CA HIS A 115 -4.93 3.68 -40.26
C HIS A 115 -5.27 2.50 -41.18
N LEU A 116 -6.18 1.63 -40.76
CA LEU A 116 -6.59 0.46 -41.53
C LEU A 116 -7.38 0.84 -42.79
N GLN A 117 -8.20 1.90 -42.74
CA GLN A 117 -8.93 2.43 -43.91
C GLN A 117 -8.04 2.82 -45.09
N LYS A 118 -6.82 3.30 -44.82
CA LYS A 118 -5.87 3.70 -45.87
C LYS A 118 -5.20 2.50 -46.52
N LEU A 119 -5.03 1.41 -45.78
CA LEU A 119 -4.22 0.27 -46.19
C LEU A 119 -5.06 -0.82 -46.89
N VAL A 120 -6.31 -1.01 -46.48
CA VAL A 120 -7.14 -2.15 -46.90
C VAL A 120 -8.49 -1.69 -47.43
N LYS A 121 -8.92 -2.31 -48.53
CA LYS A 121 -10.27 -2.11 -49.09
C LYS A 121 -11.32 -2.75 -48.16
N PRO A 122 -12.49 -2.13 -47.98
CA PRO A 122 -13.53 -2.52 -47.00
C PRO A 122 -14.23 -3.89 -47.24
N THR A 123 -13.67 -4.80 -48.05
CA THR A 123 -14.28 -6.10 -48.42
C THR A 123 -13.21 -7.19 -48.47
N SER A 124 -12.19 -7.10 -47.62
CA SER A 124 -11.06 -8.04 -47.62
C SER A 124 -11.34 -9.38 -46.93
N LEU A 125 -12.43 -9.49 -46.16
CA LEU A 125 -12.81 -10.68 -45.39
C LEU A 125 -14.17 -11.22 -45.82
N ASN A 126 -14.31 -12.54 -45.76
CA ASN A 126 -15.56 -13.26 -46.00
C ASN A 126 -15.80 -14.30 -44.89
N SER A 127 -17.04 -14.72 -44.69
CA SER A 127 -17.42 -15.77 -43.74
C SER A 127 -18.11 -16.90 -44.49
N ASP A 128 -17.52 -18.11 -44.44
CA ASP A 128 -18.12 -19.31 -45.02
C ASP A 128 -18.55 -20.29 -43.93
N LYS A 129 -19.58 -21.09 -44.21
CA LYS A 129 -20.14 -22.07 -43.27
C LYS A 129 -19.30 -23.35 -43.31
N LEU A 130 -18.39 -23.48 -42.34
CA LEU A 130 -17.67 -24.73 -42.13
C LEU A 130 -18.50 -25.70 -41.26
N THR A 131 -18.54 -26.98 -41.65
CA THR A 131 -19.08 -28.06 -40.80
C THR A 131 -18.17 -28.26 -39.59
N LYS A 132 -18.76 -28.28 -38.40
CA LYS A 132 -18.02 -28.40 -37.14
C LYS A 132 -17.64 -29.86 -36.91
N ASP A 133 -16.38 -30.21 -37.15
CA ASP A 133 -15.88 -31.52 -36.76
C ASP A 133 -15.75 -31.56 -35.22
N GLU A 134 -16.57 -32.40 -34.59
CA GLU A 134 -16.54 -32.68 -33.15
C GLU A 134 -15.28 -33.49 -32.80
N THR A 135 -14.11 -32.85 -32.93
CA THR A 135 -12.83 -33.45 -32.56
C THR A 135 -12.72 -33.54 -31.04
N THR A 136 -11.94 -34.53 -30.57
CA THR A 136 -11.60 -34.78 -29.16
C THR A 136 -11.05 -33.54 -28.43
N THR A 137 -10.50 -32.57 -29.17
CA THR A 137 -10.06 -31.25 -28.70
C THR A 137 -11.18 -30.40 -28.09
N SER A 138 -12.42 -30.53 -28.58
CA SER A 138 -13.56 -29.81 -28.00
C SER A 138 -13.83 -30.26 -26.55
N LYS A 139 -13.75 -31.56 -26.28
CA LYS A 139 -13.99 -32.14 -24.95
C LYS A 139 -12.90 -31.77 -23.95
N SER A 140 -11.63 -31.65 -24.38
CA SER A 140 -10.55 -31.18 -23.50
C SER A 140 -10.72 -29.69 -23.17
N SER A 141 -11.07 -28.85 -24.14
CA SER A 141 -11.33 -27.42 -23.91
C SER A 141 -12.49 -27.20 -22.92
N THR A 142 -13.56 -27.99 -23.00
CA THR A 142 -14.69 -27.91 -22.05
C THR A 142 -14.27 -28.28 -20.63
N ARG A 143 -13.42 -29.29 -20.46
CA ARG A 143 -12.88 -29.67 -19.14
C ARG A 143 -11.99 -28.58 -18.54
N ILE A 144 -11.15 -27.94 -19.36
CA ILE A 144 -10.32 -26.81 -18.94
C ILE A 144 -11.20 -25.63 -18.50
N GLY A 145 -12.25 -25.31 -19.27
CA GLY A 145 -13.20 -24.27 -18.91
C GLY A 145 -13.95 -24.56 -17.60
N GLN A 146 -14.30 -25.82 -17.34
CA GLN A 146 -14.85 -26.23 -16.04
C GLN A 146 -13.83 -26.04 -14.90
N GLY A 147 -12.56 -26.37 -15.13
CA GLY A 147 -11.47 -26.15 -14.17
C GLY A 147 -11.32 -24.67 -13.80
N TRP A 148 -11.27 -23.77 -14.78
CA TRP A 148 -11.21 -22.33 -14.55
C TRP A 148 -12.43 -21.78 -13.79
N LYS A 149 -13.62 -22.35 -14.05
CA LYS A 149 -14.83 -21.99 -13.30
C LYS A 149 -14.74 -22.41 -11.82
N ILE A 150 -14.19 -23.59 -11.52
CA ILE A 150 -13.99 -24.02 -10.14
C ILE A 150 -12.94 -23.16 -9.44
N ASP A 151 -11.82 -22.88 -10.11
CA ASP A 151 -10.74 -22.06 -9.57
C ASP A 151 -11.20 -20.63 -9.24
N SER A 152 -11.92 -19.99 -10.17
CA SER A 152 -12.53 -18.68 -9.92
C SER A 152 -13.52 -18.68 -8.76
N LEU A 153 -14.33 -19.74 -8.59
CA LEU A 153 -15.23 -19.87 -7.46
C LEU A 153 -14.45 -19.99 -6.14
N ASN A 154 -13.38 -20.78 -6.11
CA ASN A 154 -12.51 -20.88 -4.94
C ASN A 154 -11.90 -19.53 -4.58
N LYS A 155 -11.43 -18.76 -5.57
CA LYS A 155 -10.90 -17.41 -5.35
C LYS A 155 -11.94 -16.43 -4.78
N ILE A 156 -13.20 -16.54 -5.22
CA ILE A 156 -14.30 -15.74 -4.66
C ILE A 156 -14.54 -16.11 -3.20
N ILE A 157 -14.55 -17.40 -2.87
CA ILE A 157 -14.74 -17.88 -1.50
C ILE A 157 -13.62 -17.37 -0.58
N THR A 158 -12.36 -17.43 -1.01
CA THR A 158 -11.24 -16.92 -0.21
C THR A 158 -11.35 -15.41 -0.01
N MET A 159 -11.62 -14.64 -1.07
CA MET A 159 -11.79 -13.19 -0.98
C MET A 159 -12.93 -12.79 -0.04
N PHE A 160 -14.05 -13.52 -0.08
CA PHE A 160 -15.19 -13.27 0.81
C PHE A 160 -14.84 -13.59 2.27
N LYS A 161 -14.09 -14.67 2.50
CA LYS A 161 -13.61 -15.04 3.84
C LYS A 161 -12.67 -13.96 4.40
N ASP A 162 -11.70 -13.49 3.61
CA ASP A 162 -10.74 -12.47 4.03
C ASP A 162 -11.43 -11.13 4.32
N SER A 163 -12.40 -10.76 3.47
CA SER A 163 -13.24 -9.57 3.68
C SER A 163 -14.08 -9.69 4.95
N SER A 164 -14.63 -10.89 5.24
CA SER A 164 -15.40 -11.15 6.46
C SER A 164 -14.54 -11.04 7.72
N ILE A 165 -13.30 -11.52 7.67
CA ILE A 165 -12.35 -11.40 8.79
C ILE A 165 -12.01 -9.93 9.02
N SER A 166 -11.64 -9.20 7.96
CA SER A 166 -11.30 -7.78 8.03
C SER A 166 -12.46 -6.92 8.57
N LEU A 167 -13.69 -7.20 8.14
CA LEU A 167 -14.89 -6.51 8.63
C LEU A 167 -15.16 -6.83 10.11
N SER A 168 -14.94 -8.08 10.53
CA SER A 168 -15.06 -8.47 11.94
C SER A 168 -14.04 -7.73 12.82
N GLU A 169 -12.81 -7.57 12.35
CA GLU A 169 -11.78 -6.80 13.06
C GLU A 169 -12.17 -5.32 13.16
N GLN A 170 -12.70 -4.73 12.09
CA GLN A 170 -13.18 -3.35 12.10
C GLN A 170 -14.38 -3.17 13.02
N THR A 171 -15.31 -4.14 13.05
CA THR A 171 -16.45 -4.14 13.97
C THR A 171 -16.00 -4.20 15.43
N ASN A 172 -14.96 -4.99 15.74
CA ASN A 172 -14.40 -5.05 17.09
C ASN A 172 -13.74 -3.73 17.51
N LYS A 173 -13.01 -3.07 16.60
CA LYS A 173 -12.46 -1.73 16.84
C LYS A 173 -13.56 -0.71 17.12
N GLU A 174 -14.64 -0.75 16.34
CA GLU A 174 -15.80 0.10 16.53
C GLU A 174 -16.53 -0.20 17.85
N HIS A 175 -16.67 -1.47 18.23
CA HIS A 175 -17.25 -1.86 19.52
C HIS A 175 -16.46 -1.26 20.69
N ASN A 176 -15.13 -1.36 20.66
CA ASN A 176 -14.27 -0.78 21.68
C ASN A 176 -14.41 0.76 21.72
N TYR A 177 -14.47 1.41 20.56
CA TYR A 177 -14.69 2.86 20.45
C TYR A 177 -16.02 3.30 21.09
N TRP A 178 -17.11 2.61 20.77
CA TRP A 178 -18.43 2.91 21.35
C TRP A 178 -18.48 2.62 22.86
N ASN A 179 -17.77 1.59 23.34
CA ASN A 179 -17.65 1.33 24.77
C ASN A 179 -16.93 2.49 25.50
N SER A 180 -15.86 3.05 24.91
CA SER A 180 -15.19 4.23 25.47
C SER A 180 -16.12 5.45 25.51
N ILE A 181 -16.94 5.65 24.48
CA ILE A 181 -17.95 6.74 24.49
C ILE A 181 -18.98 6.52 25.59
N ASN A 182 -19.48 5.30 25.77
CA ASN A 182 -20.43 4.98 26.84
C ASN A 182 -19.86 5.31 28.23
N PHE A 183 -18.56 5.09 28.45
CA PHE A 183 -17.89 5.48 29.69
C PHE A 183 -17.92 7.01 29.90
N VAL A 184 -17.61 7.79 28.87
CA VAL A 184 -17.62 9.26 28.91
C VAL A 184 -19.04 9.81 29.15
N VAL A 185 -20.04 9.23 28.48
CA VAL A 185 -21.46 9.59 28.70
C VAL A 185 -21.87 9.30 30.15
N SER A 186 -21.40 8.19 30.72
CA SER A 186 -21.68 7.84 32.13
C SER A 186 -21.10 8.85 33.13
N ASN A 187 -20.02 9.54 32.75
CA ASN A 187 -19.39 10.60 33.54
C ASN A 187 -20.02 12.00 33.33
N ASN A 188 -21.12 12.10 32.57
CA ASN A 188 -21.83 13.36 32.24
C ASN A 188 -20.99 14.42 31.51
N GLU A 189 -19.99 14.02 30.73
CA GLU A 189 -19.20 14.95 29.91
C GLU A 189 -19.93 15.30 28.59
N ALA A 190 -19.71 16.52 28.09
CA ALA A 190 -20.38 17.01 26.90
C ALA A 190 -19.71 16.50 25.61
N LEU A 191 -20.48 15.77 24.79
CA LEU A 191 -20.06 15.27 23.48
C LEU A 191 -20.47 16.22 22.36
N PHE A 192 -19.60 16.38 21.36
CA PHE A 192 -19.93 17.11 20.13
C PHE A 192 -19.35 16.42 18.90
N LYS A 193 -19.98 16.63 17.75
CA LYS A 193 -19.57 16.03 16.48
C LYS A 193 -18.57 16.93 15.76
N ILE A 194 -17.47 16.34 15.27
CA ILE A 194 -16.47 16.99 14.42
C ILE A 194 -16.60 16.43 13.01
N ASN A 195 -16.56 17.31 12.00
CA ASN A 195 -16.77 16.92 10.60
C ASN A 195 -15.50 16.94 9.72
N GLU A 196 -14.36 17.45 10.20
CA GLU A 196 -13.14 17.64 9.39
C GLU A 196 -11.86 17.19 10.12
N PRO A 197 -10.91 16.47 9.47
CA PRO A 197 -10.99 15.78 8.18
C PRO A 197 -11.71 14.42 8.23
N GLU A 198 -11.84 13.83 9.43
CA GLU A 198 -12.58 12.58 9.65
C GLU A 198 -13.76 12.84 10.60
N LYS A 199 -14.90 12.18 10.32
CA LYS A 199 -16.07 12.23 11.20
C LYS A 199 -15.70 11.58 12.53
N SER A 200 -15.47 12.40 13.55
CA SER A 200 -15.06 11.97 14.88
C SER A 200 -15.92 12.65 15.94
N ILE A 201 -15.94 12.06 17.13
CA ILE A 201 -16.64 12.61 18.29
C ILE A 201 -15.59 13.30 19.17
N GLY A 202 -15.86 14.54 19.52
CA GLY A 202 -15.07 15.31 20.48
C GLY A 202 -15.73 15.34 21.84
N ILE A 203 -14.90 15.45 22.88
CA ILE A 203 -15.28 15.59 24.28
C ILE A 203 -14.86 16.98 24.74
N LYS A 204 -15.76 17.68 25.43
CA LYS A 204 -15.41 18.86 26.22
C LYS A 204 -15.31 18.45 27.67
N TYR A 205 -14.12 18.49 28.24
CA TYR A 205 -13.89 18.23 29.66
C TYR A 205 -13.78 19.55 30.43
N GLY A 206 -14.01 19.51 31.75
CA GLY A 206 -13.99 20.72 32.61
C GLY A 206 -15.33 21.47 32.72
N TYR A 207 -16.43 20.93 32.16
CA TYR A 207 -17.77 21.51 32.21
C TYR A 207 -18.57 20.94 33.39
N GLY A 208 -18.42 21.57 34.57
CA GLY A 208 -19.05 21.09 35.81
C GLY A 208 -20.50 21.53 36.04
N ASP A 209 -20.90 22.72 35.58
CA ASP A 209 -22.28 23.20 35.69
C ASP A 209 -22.48 24.40 34.75
N SER A 210 -23.66 24.52 34.17
CA SER A 210 -24.00 25.57 33.21
C SER A 210 -24.13 26.92 33.91
N GLY A 211 -23.04 27.69 33.99
CA GLY A 211 -23.13 29.11 34.33
C GLY A 211 -21.92 29.67 35.05
N SER A 212 -21.10 30.41 34.28
CA SER A 212 -20.10 31.38 34.72
C SER A 212 -18.78 30.85 35.33
N SER A 213 -17.69 31.13 34.60
CA SER A 213 -16.27 30.98 34.95
C SER A 213 -15.67 29.58 34.91
N TYR A 214 -15.20 29.18 33.73
CA TYR A 214 -14.34 28.00 33.52
C TYR A 214 -12.91 28.30 33.96
N TYR A 215 -12.31 27.38 34.71
CA TYR A 215 -10.90 27.48 35.14
C TYR A 215 -9.94 26.63 34.30
N ASP A 216 -10.42 25.57 33.63
CA ASP A 216 -9.65 24.74 32.69
C ASP A 216 -10.57 24.25 31.56
N ASP A 217 -10.69 25.05 30.49
CA ASP A 217 -11.41 24.67 29.27
C ASP A 217 -10.51 23.80 28.38
N GLY A 218 -10.93 22.57 28.11
CA GLY A 218 -10.19 21.66 27.25
C GLY A 218 -11.06 20.87 26.29
N LEU A 219 -10.52 20.65 25.09
CA LEU A 219 -11.19 19.91 24.01
C LEU A 219 -10.35 18.70 23.64
N GLY A 220 -10.92 17.52 23.88
CA GLY A 220 -10.35 16.25 23.46
C GLY A 220 -11.04 15.74 22.19
N ILE A 221 -10.29 15.13 21.28
CA ILE A 221 -10.87 14.42 20.13
C ILE A 221 -10.68 12.92 20.37
N LEU A 222 -11.77 12.17 20.41
CA LEU A 222 -11.69 10.71 20.41
C LEU A 222 -11.43 10.24 18.98
N ARG A 223 -10.17 9.91 18.69
CA ARG A 223 -9.82 9.24 17.44
C ARG A 223 -9.98 7.74 17.61
N ILE A 224 -10.54 7.10 16.58
CA ILE A 224 -10.41 5.67 16.40
C ILE A 224 -8.93 5.44 16.13
N LEU A 225 -8.21 4.89 17.11
CA LEU A 225 -6.79 4.60 16.97
C LEU A 225 -6.65 3.40 16.00
N ILE A 226 -6.62 3.70 14.71
CA ILE A 226 -6.12 2.80 13.66
C ILE A 226 -4.61 2.99 13.60
N ILE A 227 -3.90 2.74 14.70
CA ILE A 227 -2.42 2.73 14.71
C ILE A 227 -1.98 1.65 15.71
N PRO A 228 -1.06 0.75 15.34
CA PRO A 228 -0.40 -0.10 16.30
C PRO A 228 0.47 0.79 17.20
N PHE A 229 0.19 0.80 18.50
CA PHE A 229 1.12 1.12 19.59
C PHE A 229 2.00 2.37 19.39
N PHE A 230 1.49 3.57 19.73
CA PHE A 230 2.33 4.76 19.87
C PHE A 230 2.90 4.81 21.30
N PHE A 231 4.23 4.69 21.41
CA PHE A 231 4.99 4.76 22.66
C PHE A 231 5.25 6.24 22.99
N ILE A 232 4.69 6.77 24.08
CA ILE A 232 5.05 8.10 24.58
C ILE A 232 6.28 7.95 25.47
N MET A 233 7.42 8.45 25.03
CA MET A 233 8.64 8.60 25.83
C MET A 233 8.60 9.95 26.54
N GLU A 234 8.50 9.94 27.87
CA GLU A 234 8.66 11.13 28.70
C GLU A 234 10.05 11.09 29.37
N ILE A 235 10.85 12.15 29.16
CA ILE A 235 12.15 12.30 29.82
C ILE A 235 11.94 13.14 31.07
N VAL A 236 11.95 12.49 32.23
CA VAL A 236 12.07 13.17 33.53
C VAL A 236 13.37 12.74 34.19
N GLY A 237 14.28 13.69 34.39
CA GLY A 237 15.43 13.51 35.29
C GLY A 237 16.53 12.57 34.83
N GLY A 238 16.78 12.44 33.52
CA GLY A 238 17.98 11.74 33.00
C GLY A 238 17.95 10.21 33.12
N SER A 239 16.79 9.59 33.34
CA SER A 239 16.61 8.14 33.27
C SER A 239 15.51 7.79 32.29
N LEU A 240 15.82 6.89 31.35
CA LEU A 240 14.89 6.38 30.34
C LEU A 240 14.03 5.28 30.99
N PHE A 241 12.75 5.55 31.26
CA PHE A 241 11.82 4.53 31.74
C PHE A 241 10.94 4.04 30.59
N LEU A 242 11.07 2.75 30.25
CA LEU A 242 10.12 2.03 29.42
C LEU A 242 8.93 1.63 30.29
N LEU A 243 7.80 2.34 30.20
CA LEU A 243 6.54 1.81 30.72
C LEU A 243 5.71 1.19 29.61
N SER A 244 5.62 -0.13 29.60
CA SER A 244 4.63 -0.87 28.83
C SER A 244 3.30 -0.86 29.57
N TYR A 245 2.36 -0.01 29.18
CA TYR A 245 0.98 -0.12 29.67
C TYR A 245 0.20 -1.08 28.78
N THR A 246 -0.23 -2.21 29.36
CA THR A 246 -1.27 -3.02 28.76
C THR A 246 -2.63 -2.47 29.18
N LEU A 247 -3.58 -2.40 28.25
CA LEU A 247 -4.90 -1.80 28.44
C LEU A 247 -5.76 -2.45 29.56
N ASN A 248 -5.26 -3.52 30.20
CA ASN A 248 -5.93 -4.21 31.31
C ASN A 248 -5.57 -3.66 32.70
N ASP A 249 -4.48 -2.92 32.88
CA ASP A 249 -4.05 -2.45 34.22
C ASP A 249 -4.81 -1.22 34.73
N ILE A 250 -5.59 -0.55 33.88
CA ILE A 250 -6.41 0.61 34.28
C ILE A 250 -7.65 0.16 35.08
N ARG A 251 -7.94 -1.15 35.14
CA ARG A 251 -9.13 -1.70 35.77
C ARG A 251 -9.09 -1.67 37.31
N ASP A 252 -7.91 -1.53 37.94
CA ASP A 252 -7.77 -1.68 39.40
C ASP A 252 -7.27 -0.43 40.16
N SER A 253 -7.07 0.72 39.51
CA SER A 253 -6.69 1.95 40.24
C SER A 253 -7.90 2.73 40.77
N ASN A 254 -8.63 2.11 41.69
CA ASN A 254 -9.39 2.83 42.70
C ASN A 254 -8.40 3.29 43.80
N MET A 255 -7.61 4.32 43.52
CA MET A 255 -7.00 5.15 44.56
C MET A 255 -7.11 6.62 44.17
N LEU A 256 -8.31 7.16 44.40
CA LEU A 256 -8.47 8.57 44.74
C LEU A 256 -7.67 8.83 46.03
N GLN A 257 -6.42 9.27 45.92
CA GLN A 257 -5.79 10.04 46.97
C GLN A 257 -5.78 11.51 46.56
N THR A 258 -6.85 12.18 46.97
CA THR A 258 -6.85 13.61 47.33
C THR A 258 -5.62 13.90 48.18
N VAL A 259 -4.73 14.78 47.70
CA VAL A 259 -3.81 15.52 48.56
C VAL A 259 -3.96 17.00 48.23
N VAL A 260 -4.90 17.63 48.92
CA VAL A 260 -4.80 19.03 49.28
C VAL A 260 -3.72 19.11 50.36
N TYR A 261 -2.74 20.01 50.25
CA TYR A 261 -2.31 20.97 51.29
C TYR A 261 -1.16 21.85 50.77
N GLN A 262 -1.43 23.16 50.78
CA GLN A 262 -0.56 24.35 50.85
C GLN A 262 0.56 24.59 49.83
#